data_AF-K2EUF4-F1
#
_entry.id   AF-K2EUF4-F1
#
_cell.length_a   1.000
_cell.length_b   1.000
_cell.length_c   1.000
_cell.angle_alpha   90.00
_cell.angle_beta   90.00
_cell.angle_gamma   90.00
#
_symmetry.space_group_name_H-M   'P 1'
#
loop_
_entity.id
_entity.type
_entity.pdbx_description
1 polymer ?
#
loop_
_entity_poly.entity_id
_entity_poly.type
_entity_poly.pdbx_seq_one_letter_code
_entity_poly.pdbx_strand_id
1 'polypeptide(L)'
;MNGSEIQKEKIRSKYKGVNPDELDVIPAIPQVSLYEDKKEKRVAVYARVSTDDPRQTSSYELQKNHYTDLVSKNIGWKLVDIYADEGISGTSLKRRDSFIRMINDCRAGKIDLIVTKSVSRFARNVLDCIGYVRELAQLKVGILFETENIYTLNSNSEMSLSFISTLAQEESHNKSEIMNASIEMRFRRGIFLTPPLLGYDVDDNGNLVINQEEAKTVRLVFFMYLYGYMCLQIAETLTQLGRRTKKGNTVWSAGAILQILQNERHCGDVLARKTWTPNYLDHKSKKNKQDKNQYRKKNHHEAIVSRDDFIAVQRLISNAKYGHKGFLPELKVVHEGALKGFVSINPRWAVFKAKDYLDASNSVCKSNEDKLENIEVEVQSGDFDLRKFEVARSQFFDTANKTCVTFSLENIQFSTECIRKFDKAPFIEMLVNPKENLFAVRPCLERMRNAVKWANVDNNLYYSRNISCAAYIKTLYELFGWNPEYKYRVRGIKRQKDDEILMIFDMNETEIFISQIASDETSSNGQLPKDLEPFTNGKDIVAYPATWANTFGNNYYYQIQARELALLNEENEWKSKEEGKPYLKPDLKVTCPDEIQLNIKKIINDMEQEAANDGE
;
A
#
# COMPACT_ATOMS: atom_id res chain seq x y z
N MET A 1 -25.71 0.85 70.83
CA MET A 1 -24.76 0.28 69.85
C MET A 1 -25.51 -0.70 68.96
N ASN A 2 -25.44 -0.48 67.65
CA ASN A 2 -26.10 -1.34 66.67
C ASN A 2 -25.39 -2.70 66.60
N GLY A 3 -26.09 -3.80 66.33
CA GLY A 3 -25.51 -5.16 66.30
C GLY A 3 -24.29 -5.30 65.36
N SER A 4 -24.21 -4.46 64.32
CA SER A 4 -23.06 -4.34 63.41
C SER A 4 -21.81 -3.74 64.08
N GLU A 5 -21.96 -2.78 64.99
CA GLU A 5 -20.82 -2.22 65.77
C GLU A 5 -20.27 -3.25 66.74
N ILE A 6 -21.14 -4.01 67.41
CA ILE A 6 -20.73 -5.07 68.35
C ILE A 6 -20.01 -6.19 67.60
N GLN A 7 -20.44 -6.54 66.38
CA GLN A 7 -19.76 -7.50 65.52
C GLN A 7 -18.36 -6.98 65.10
N LYS A 8 -18.26 -5.70 64.71
CA LYS A 8 -17.00 -5.05 64.33
C LYS A 8 -16.05 -4.90 65.51
N GLU A 9 -16.54 -4.63 66.71
CA GLU A 9 -15.74 -4.58 67.94
C GLU A 9 -15.26 -5.96 68.39
N LYS A 10 -16.10 -7.01 68.28
CA LYS A 10 -15.66 -8.40 68.50
C LYS A 10 -14.60 -8.84 67.51
N ILE A 11 -14.69 -8.40 66.26
CA ILE A 11 -13.66 -8.65 65.25
C ILE A 11 -12.38 -7.88 65.65
N ARG A 12 -12.48 -6.58 65.97
CA ARG A 12 -11.33 -5.75 66.39
C ARG A 12 -10.64 -6.27 67.66
N SER A 13 -11.39 -6.78 68.65
CA SER A 13 -10.82 -7.33 69.88
C SER A 13 -10.13 -8.68 69.65
N LYS A 14 -10.61 -9.48 68.69
CA LYS A 14 -9.96 -10.74 68.27
C LYS A 14 -8.62 -10.52 67.55
N TYR A 15 -8.38 -9.33 67.00
CA TYR A 15 -7.13 -8.92 66.34
C TYR A 15 -6.25 -8.00 67.20
N LYS A 16 -6.60 -7.74 68.47
CA LYS A 16 -5.63 -7.21 69.44
C LYS A 16 -4.65 -8.34 69.73
N GLY A 17 -3.40 -8.19 69.27
CA GLY A 17 -2.36 -9.21 69.40
C GLY A 17 -2.15 -9.70 70.83
N VAL A 18 -1.75 -10.96 70.96
CA VAL A 18 -1.37 -11.59 72.23
C VAL A 18 0.08 -11.20 72.55
N ASN A 19 0.43 -11.14 73.84
CA ASN A 19 1.80 -10.86 74.28
C ASN A 19 2.77 -11.93 73.69
N PRO A 20 3.88 -11.55 73.01
CA PRO A 20 4.79 -12.51 72.37
C PRO A 20 5.33 -13.61 73.30
N ASP A 21 5.44 -13.32 74.60
CA ASP A 21 5.91 -14.27 75.62
C ASP A 21 4.90 -15.40 75.94
N GLU A 22 3.65 -15.30 75.47
CA GLU A 22 2.62 -16.34 75.63
C GLU A 22 2.51 -17.26 74.39
N LEU A 23 3.31 -17.02 73.34
CA LEU A 23 3.31 -17.79 72.09
C LEU A 23 4.53 -18.71 72.01
N ASP A 24 4.30 -20.03 72.01
CA ASP A 24 5.33 -21.01 71.67
C ASP A 24 5.52 -21.01 70.14
N VAL A 25 6.56 -20.34 69.64
CA VAL A 25 6.82 -20.18 68.21
C VAL A 25 7.70 -21.32 67.72
N ILE A 26 7.10 -22.29 67.04
CA ILE A 26 7.86 -23.30 66.28
C ILE A 26 8.38 -22.62 65.01
N PRO A 27 9.70 -22.51 64.80
CA PRO A 27 10.27 -21.81 63.65
C PRO A 27 9.91 -22.54 62.34
N ALA A 28 9.54 -21.77 61.32
CA ALA A 28 9.32 -22.30 59.98
C ALA A 28 10.64 -22.89 59.43
N ILE A 29 10.54 -24.04 58.76
CA ILE A 29 11.68 -24.59 58.03
C ILE A 29 12.12 -23.56 56.98
N PRO A 30 13.41 -23.15 56.94
CA PRO A 30 13.88 -22.14 56.00
C PRO A 30 13.65 -22.58 54.56
N GLN A 31 13.33 -21.61 53.68
CA GLN A 31 13.04 -21.87 52.27
C GLN A 31 14.30 -22.33 51.54
N VAL A 32 14.15 -23.28 50.60
CA VAL A 32 15.27 -23.84 49.83
C VAL A 32 15.72 -22.83 48.78
N SER A 33 16.88 -22.22 48.99
CA SER A 33 17.56 -21.34 48.03
C SER A 33 18.76 -22.09 47.42
N LEU A 34 19.00 -21.91 46.12
CA LEU A 34 20.01 -22.70 45.39
C LEU A 34 21.42 -22.52 45.96
N TYR A 35 21.74 -21.32 46.45
CA TYR A 35 23.09 -20.92 46.89
C TYR A 35 23.23 -20.74 48.41
N GLU A 36 22.12 -20.75 49.17
CA GLU A 36 22.14 -20.56 50.63
C GLU A 36 21.98 -21.88 51.41
N ASP A 37 21.65 -22.97 50.73
CA ASP A 37 21.53 -24.30 51.34
C ASP A 37 22.92 -24.92 51.54
N LYS A 38 23.37 -25.01 52.80
CA LYS A 38 24.70 -25.56 53.18
C LYS A 38 24.82 -27.08 52.99
N LYS A 39 23.82 -27.76 52.44
CA LYS A 39 23.83 -29.20 52.20
C LYS A 39 24.48 -29.53 50.86
N GLU A 40 25.30 -30.58 50.85
CA GLU A 40 25.89 -31.12 49.62
C GLU A 40 24.76 -31.59 48.67
N LYS A 41 24.72 -31.05 47.45
CA LYS A 41 23.76 -31.39 46.39
C LYS A 41 24.39 -32.31 45.37
N ARG A 42 23.73 -33.43 45.07
CA ARG A 42 24.15 -34.36 44.01
C ARG A 42 23.65 -33.86 42.66
N VAL A 43 24.57 -33.39 41.83
CA VAL A 43 24.26 -32.68 40.59
C VAL A 43 24.41 -33.60 39.39
N ALA A 44 23.36 -33.68 38.57
CA ALA A 44 23.40 -34.26 37.23
C ALA A 44 23.44 -33.15 36.18
N VAL A 45 24.24 -33.33 35.15
CA VAL A 45 24.25 -32.44 33.99
C VAL A 45 23.59 -33.16 32.84
N TYR A 46 22.65 -32.50 32.17
CA TYR A 46 22.05 -33.03 30.96
C TYR A 46 22.45 -32.18 29.75
N ALA A 47 23.10 -32.82 28.77
CA ALA A 47 23.57 -32.18 27.56
C ALA A 47 23.03 -32.90 26.32
N ARG A 48 22.71 -32.14 25.28
CA ARG A 48 22.29 -32.69 23.99
C ARG A 48 23.21 -32.17 22.89
N VAL A 49 24.02 -33.05 22.30
CA VAL A 49 25.08 -32.70 21.34
C VAL A 49 24.76 -33.15 19.92
N SER A 50 25.21 -32.39 18.92
CA SER A 50 25.02 -32.74 17.51
C SER A 50 26.22 -33.55 17.02
N THR A 51 25.99 -34.80 16.61
CA THR A 51 27.07 -35.73 16.24
C THR A 51 26.87 -36.18 14.79
N ASP A 52 27.32 -35.36 13.82
CA ASP A 52 27.37 -35.77 12.40
C ASP A 52 28.73 -35.46 11.72
N ASP A 53 29.71 -34.85 12.41
CA ASP A 53 31.02 -34.53 11.84
C ASP A 53 32.16 -34.74 12.87
N PRO A 54 33.26 -35.47 12.56
CA PRO A 54 34.42 -35.66 13.44
C PRO A 54 35.08 -34.35 13.92
N ARG A 55 34.87 -33.23 13.20
CA ARG A 55 35.36 -31.90 13.64
C ARG A 55 34.54 -31.30 14.80
N GLN A 56 33.38 -31.86 15.11
CA GLN A 56 32.48 -31.46 16.21
C GLN A 56 32.74 -32.24 17.51
N THR A 57 33.61 -33.27 17.51
CA THR A 57 33.99 -34.02 18.73
C THR A 57 34.56 -33.11 19.83
N SER A 58 35.20 -32.00 19.43
CA SER A 58 35.64 -30.94 20.35
C SER A 58 34.48 -30.28 21.11
N SER A 59 33.28 -30.17 20.53
CA SER A 59 32.12 -29.48 21.13
C SER A 59 31.53 -30.25 22.31
N TYR A 60 31.56 -31.58 22.28
CA TYR A 60 31.12 -32.42 23.40
C TYR A 60 32.11 -32.35 24.56
N GLU A 61 33.41 -32.46 24.28
CA GLU A 61 34.45 -32.35 25.31
C GLU A 61 34.49 -30.94 25.92
N LEU A 62 34.30 -29.89 25.12
CA LEU A 62 34.16 -28.51 25.60
C LEU A 62 32.94 -28.33 26.52
N GLN A 63 31.79 -28.93 26.18
CA GLN A 63 30.60 -28.89 27.04
C GLN A 63 30.82 -29.68 28.34
N LYS A 64 31.45 -30.85 28.24
CA LYS A 64 31.81 -31.68 29.39
C LYS A 64 32.71 -30.91 30.34
N ASN A 65 33.79 -30.32 29.84
CA ASN A 65 34.73 -29.51 30.61
C ASN A 65 34.03 -28.29 31.24
N HIS A 66 33.21 -27.58 30.46
CA HIS A 66 32.44 -26.44 30.96
C HIS A 66 31.56 -26.79 32.15
N TYR A 67 30.80 -27.89 32.06
CA TYR A 67 29.90 -28.30 33.15
C TYR A 67 30.64 -28.94 34.32
N THR A 68 31.75 -29.65 34.09
CA THR A 68 32.61 -30.13 35.17
C THR A 68 33.22 -28.95 35.95
N ASP A 69 33.67 -27.91 35.25
CA ASP A 69 34.18 -26.68 35.86
C ASP A 69 33.09 -25.89 36.59
N LEU A 70 31.88 -25.84 36.03
CA LEU A 70 30.75 -25.17 36.66
C LEU A 70 30.39 -25.86 37.99
N VAL A 71 30.33 -27.19 38.01
CA VAL A 71 30.01 -27.95 39.22
C VAL A 71 31.12 -27.81 40.26
N SER A 72 32.40 -27.86 39.86
CA SER A 72 33.53 -27.74 40.79
C SER A 72 33.69 -26.36 41.41
N LYS A 73 33.25 -25.29 40.72
CA LYS A 73 33.25 -23.91 41.24
C LYS A 73 32.15 -23.64 42.26
N ASN A 74 31.08 -24.44 42.29
CA ASN A 74 29.98 -24.27 43.22
C ASN A 74 30.22 -25.09 44.50
N ILE A 75 30.45 -24.39 45.61
CA ILE A 75 30.70 -25.02 46.92
C ILE A 75 29.45 -25.81 47.34
N GLY A 76 29.64 -27.09 47.65
CA GLY A 76 28.54 -27.99 48.03
C GLY A 76 27.86 -28.70 46.87
N TRP A 77 28.38 -28.64 45.64
CA TRP A 77 27.88 -29.45 44.52
C TRP A 77 28.79 -30.66 44.28
N LYS A 78 28.18 -31.83 44.10
CA LYS A 78 28.88 -33.09 43.78
C LYS A 78 28.36 -33.64 42.47
N LEU A 79 29.20 -33.65 41.44
CA LEU A 79 28.85 -34.20 40.12
C LEU A 79 28.58 -35.72 40.24
N VAL A 80 27.38 -36.14 39.88
CA VAL A 80 26.99 -37.56 39.81
C VAL A 80 27.42 -38.13 38.46
N ASP A 81 26.91 -37.54 37.38
CA ASP A 81 27.21 -37.95 36.01
C ASP A 81 26.80 -36.83 35.02
N ILE A 82 27.36 -36.89 33.81
CA ILE A 82 26.98 -36.04 32.67
C ILE A 82 26.20 -36.92 31.68
N TYR A 83 24.89 -36.78 31.70
CA TYR A 83 23.96 -37.51 30.84
C TYR A 83 23.89 -36.81 29.48
N ALA A 84 24.44 -37.45 28.46
CA ALA A 84 24.51 -36.90 27.11
C ALA A 84 23.70 -37.73 26.11
N ASP A 85 22.87 -37.07 25.32
CA ASP A 85 22.13 -37.67 24.21
C ASP A 85 22.55 -37.03 22.87
N GLU A 86 22.63 -37.84 21.81
CA GLU A 86 22.91 -37.37 20.45
C GLU A 86 21.66 -36.73 19.80
N GLY A 87 21.83 -35.55 19.22
CA GLY A 87 20.79 -34.78 18.57
C GLY A 87 21.13 -34.49 17.12
N ILE A 88 20.71 -35.37 16.21
CA ILE A 88 20.71 -35.10 14.77
C ILE A 88 19.58 -34.12 14.46
N SER A 89 19.89 -33.11 13.64
CA SER A 89 18.97 -32.06 13.23
C SER A 89 17.66 -32.59 12.66
N GLY A 90 16.54 -31.96 13.07
CA GLY A 90 15.33 -31.84 12.26
C GLY A 90 14.38 -33.03 12.19
N THR A 91 14.83 -34.25 11.94
CA THR A 91 13.92 -35.36 11.60
C THR A 91 14.59 -36.72 11.81
N SER A 92 14.40 -37.35 12.97
CA SER A 92 14.24 -38.81 13.16
C SER A 92 14.28 -39.19 14.64
N LEU A 93 13.52 -40.23 15.00
CA LEU A 93 13.48 -40.86 16.31
C LEU A 93 14.85 -41.47 16.67
N LYS A 94 15.65 -40.80 17.50
CA LYS A 94 16.74 -41.45 18.25
C LYS A 94 16.57 -41.25 19.75
N ARG A 95 16.87 -42.34 20.46
CA ARG A 95 16.44 -42.66 21.82
C ARG A 95 17.09 -41.73 22.85
N ARG A 96 16.27 -41.20 23.75
CA ARG A 96 16.67 -40.37 24.90
C ARG A 96 17.12 -41.26 26.06
N ASP A 97 17.99 -42.21 25.78
CA ASP A 97 18.35 -43.26 26.74
C ASP A 97 19.09 -42.67 27.94
N SER A 98 19.98 -41.68 27.73
CA SER A 98 20.67 -40.99 28.82
C SER A 98 19.72 -40.09 29.60
N PHE A 99 18.81 -39.38 28.94
CA PHE A 99 17.77 -38.61 29.64
C PHE A 99 16.87 -39.49 30.50
N ILE A 100 16.39 -40.63 29.99
CA ILE A 100 15.56 -41.58 30.75
C ILE A 100 16.35 -42.16 31.92
N ARG A 101 17.63 -42.49 31.72
CA ARG A 101 18.54 -42.93 32.80
C ARG A 101 18.63 -41.88 33.91
N MET A 102 18.83 -40.62 33.55
CA MET A 102 18.86 -39.49 34.49
C MET A 102 17.56 -39.40 35.31
N ILE A 103 16.40 -39.42 34.64
CA ILE A 103 15.10 -39.35 35.32
C ILE A 103 14.90 -40.52 36.29
N ASN A 104 15.33 -41.74 35.91
CA ASN A 104 15.27 -42.89 36.80
C ASN A 104 16.24 -42.77 37.99
N ASP A 105 17.42 -42.21 37.79
CA ASP A 105 18.36 -41.91 38.89
C ASP A 105 17.80 -40.83 39.84
N CYS A 106 17.04 -39.85 39.33
CA CYS A 106 16.27 -38.91 40.16
C CYS A 106 15.19 -39.64 40.98
N ARG A 107 14.42 -40.55 40.37
CA ARG A 107 13.41 -41.37 41.07
C ARG A 107 14.00 -42.28 42.14
N ALA A 108 15.22 -42.78 41.91
CA ALA A 108 15.99 -43.55 42.88
C ALA A 108 16.62 -42.68 43.98
N GLY A 109 16.40 -41.35 43.95
CA GLY A 109 16.93 -40.42 44.92
C GLY A 109 18.44 -40.31 44.88
N LYS A 110 19.08 -40.45 43.71
CA LYS A 110 20.55 -40.30 43.52
C LYS A 110 20.97 -38.88 43.12
N ILE A 111 20.03 -38.06 42.66
CA ILE A 111 20.25 -36.72 42.11
C ILE A 111 19.33 -35.75 42.84
N ASP A 112 19.86 -34.59 43.24
CA ASP A 112 19.12 -33.50 43.90
C ASP A 112 18.97 -32.26 43.00
N LEU A 113 19.85 -32.11 42.00
CA LEU A 113 19.85 -30.98 41.07
C LEU A 113 20.19 -31.46 39.65
N ILE A 114 19.42 -31.00 38.67
CA ILE A 114 19.71 -31.14 37.24
C ILE A 114 20.14 -29.79 36.69
N VAL A 115 21.25 -29.74 35.97
CA VAL A 115 21.71 -28.55 35.23
C VAL A 115 21.59 -28.82 33.74
N THR A 116 20.93 -27.91 33.01
CA THR A 116 20.73 -28.01 31.56
C THR A 116 20.75 -26.62 30.91
N LYS A 117 21.22 -26.55 29.67
CA LYS A 117 21.42 -25.28 28.97
C LYS A 117 20.14 -24.47 28.76
N SER A 118 19.07 -25.12 28.31
CA SER A 118 17.79 -24.45 28.00
C SER A 118 16.61 -25.43 28.08
N VAL A 119 15.39 -24.90 28.06
CA VAL A 119 14.18 -25.73 28.08
C VAL A 119 14.06 -26.63 26.85
N SER A 120 14.39 -26.07 25.69
CA SER A 120 14.40 -26.77 24.40
C SER A 120 15.40 -27.92 24.35
N ARG A 121 16.42 -27.93 25.22
CA ARG A 121 17.34 -29.07 25.37
C ARG A 121 16.70 -30.16 26.24
N PHE A 122 16.05 -29.78 27.32
CA PHE A 122 15.42 -30.67 28.31
C PHE A 122 14.21 -31.43 27.73
N ALA A 123 13.24 -30.76 27.11
CA ALA A 123 12.00 -31.38 26.63
C ALA A 123 11.76 -31.14 25.13
N ARG A 124 10.96 -32.01 24.49
CA ARG A 124 10.59 -31.86 23.06
C ARG A 124 9.34 -30.99 22.87
N ASN A 125 8.45 -30.99 23.86
CA ASN A 125 7.25 -30.15 23.89
C ASN A 125 7.09 -29.56 25.30
N VAL A 126 6.28 -28.51 25.42
CA VAL A 126 6.06 -27.78 26.67
C VAL A 126 5.31 -28.63 27.71
N LEU A 127 4.38 -29.48 27.29
CA LEU A 127 3.58 -30.33 28.19
C LEU A 127 4.46 -31.37 28.91
N ASP A 128 5.35 -32.04 28.18
CA ASP A 128 6.33 -33.00 28.70
C ASP A 128 7.27 -32.30 29.69
N CYS A 129 7.72 -31.08 29.36
CA CYS A 129 8.56 -30.29 30.27
C CYS A 129 7.85 -30.03 31.60
N ILE A 130 6.60 -29.55 31.55
CA ILE A 130 5.80 -29.26 32.75
C ILE A 130 5.58 -30.55 33.55
N GLY A 131 5.32 -31.68 32.88
CA GLY A 131 5.17 -32.99 33.49
C GLY A 131 6.40 -33.39 34.31
N TYR A 132 7.58 -33.39 33.68
CA TYR A 132 8.84 -33.74 34.35
C TYR A 132 9.21 -32.75 35.47
N VAL A 133 8.99 -31.45 35.27
CA VAL A 133 9.26 -30.44 36.32
C VAL A 133 8.41 -30.70 37.56
N ARG A 134 7.11 -31.00 37.40
CA ARG A 134 6.21 -31.31 38.52
C ARG A 134 6.59 -32.61 39.23
N GLU A 135 6.90 -33.65 38.46
CA GLU A 135 7.33 -34.95 38.99
C GLU A 135 8.61 -34.79 39.83
N LEU A 136 9.62 -34.13 39.27
CA LEU A 136 10.91 -33.93 39.93
C LEU A 136 10.79 -33.01 41.15
N ALA A 137 9.93 -31.98 41.10
CA ALA A 137 9.66 -31.12 42.25
C ALA A 137 9.06 -31.89 43.44
N GLN A 138 8.17 -32.86 43.19
CA GLN A 138 7.63 -33.75 44.25
C GLN A 138 8.71 -34.62 44.89
N LEU A 139 9.72 -35.00 44.11
CA LEU A 139 10.91 -35.73 44.57
C LEU A 139 11.97 -34.83 45.22
N LYS A 140 11.70 -33.52 45.35
CA LYS A 140 12.65 -32.49 45.83
C LYS A 140 13.91 -32.38 44.95
N VAL A 141 13.80 -32.71 43.66
CA VAL A 141 14.86 -32.54 42.66
C VAL A 141 14.61 -31.26 41.88
N GLY A 142 15.57 -30.33 41.92
CA GLY A 142 15.48 -29.06 41.20
C GLY A 142 16.12 -29.12 39.83
N ILE A 143 15.64 -28.28 38.91
CA ILE A 143 16.22 -28.10 37.58
C ILE A 143 16.68 -26.65 37.45
N LEU A 144 17.94 -26.46 37.06
CA LEU A 144 18.51 -25.18 36.68
C LEU A 144 18.60 -25.09 35.16
N PHE A 145 17.84 -24.16 34.59
CA PHE A 145 17.90 -23.77 33.19
C PHE A 145 18.83 -22.56 33.05
N GLU A 146 19.99 -22.74 32.41
CA GLU A 146 21.02 -21.69 32.36
C GLU A 146 20.62 -20.49 31.49
N THR A 147 20.06 -20.73 30.30
CA THR A 147 19.70 -19.66 29.34
C THR A 147 18.60 -18.79 29.91
N GLU A 148 17.61 -19.42 30.54
CA GLU A 148 16.45 -18.75 31.13
C GLU A 148 16.72 -18.27 32.57
N ASN A 149 17.86 -18.66 33.18
CA ASN A 149 18.26 -18.40 34.56
C ASN A 149 17.16 -18.76 35.58
N ILE A 150 16.56 -19.94 35.42
CA ILE A 150 15.40 -20.39 36.21
C ILE A 150 15.77 -21.64 37.00
N TYR A 151 15.48 -21.61 38.30
CA TYR A 151 15.57 -22.76 39.19
C TYR A 151 14.17 -23.20 39.64
N THR A 152 13.78 -24.43 39.30
CA THR A 152 12.38 -24.89 39.38
C THR A 152 11.85 -25.13 40.80
N LEU A 153 12.72 -25.25 41.81
CA LEU A 153 12.31 -25.44 43.21
C LEU A 153 12.19 -24.13 44.00
N ASN A 154 12.49 -22.98 43.39
CA ASN A 154 12.27 -21.70 44.05
C ASN A 154 10.78 -21.51 44.35
N SER A 155 10.47 -21.13 45.59
CA SER A 155 9.13 -20.94 46.15
C SER A 155 8.38 -19.72 45.57
N ASN A 156 9.00 -18.90 44.73
CA ASN A 156 8.35 -17.76 44.09
C ASN A 156 7.45 -18.21 42.94
N SER A 157 6.14 -18.21 43.19
CA SER A 157 5.09 -18.52 42.22
C SER A 157 5.18 -17.71 40.92
N GLU A 158 5.67 -16.46 40.99
CA GLU A 158 5.89 -15.60 39.83
C GLU A 158 6.93 -16.14 38.85
N MET A 159 8.02 -16.76 39.34
CA MET A 159 9.07 -17.32 38.48
C MET A 159 8.56 -18.56 37.72
N SER A 160 7.73 -19.39 38.38
CA SER A 160 7.06 -20.54 37.74
C SER A 160 6.03 -20.11 36.69
N LEU A 161 5.27 -19.04 36.95
CA LEU A 161 4.29 -18.49 36.00
C LEU A 161 4.96 -17.79 34.81
N SER A 162 6.04 -17.06 35.05
CA SER A 162 6.87 -16.44 34.01
C SER A 162 7.42 -17.51 33.07
N PHE A 163 7.99 -18.59 33.62
CA PHE A 163 8.48 -19.73 32.83
C PHE A 163 7.41 -20.37 31.94
N ILE A 164 6.24 -20.68 32.50
CA ILE A 164 5.13 -21.28 31.75
C ILE A 164 4.65 -20.32 30.64
N SER A 165 4.63 -19.01 30.93
CA SER A 165 4.23 -17.99 29.95
C SER A 165 5.22 -17.86 28.80
N THR A 166 6.52 -17.84 29.09
CA THR A 166 7.58 -17.83 28.06
C THR A 166 7.47 -19.06 27.17
N LEU A 167 7.22 -20.25 27.74
CA LEU A 167 7.09 -21.48 26.96
C LEU A 167 5.83 -21.51 26.08
N ALA A 168 4.70 -21.05 26.60
CA ALA A 168 3.47 -20.93 25.79
C ALA A 168 3.65 -19.93 24.63
N GLN A 169 4.40 -18.85 24.87
CA GLN A 169 4.71 -17.86 23.85
C GLN A 169 5.64 -18.41 22.76
N GLU A 170 6.70 -19.13 23.14
CA GLU A 170 7.64 -19.75 22.19
C GLU A 170 6.97 -20.83 21.33
N GLU A 171 6.07 -21.63 21.90
CA GLU A 171 5.29 -22.61 21.13
C GLU A 171 4.38 -21.93 20.10
N SER A 172 3.72 -20.83 20.51
CA SER A 172 2.86 -20.04 19.62
C SER A 172 3.65 -19.40 18.49
N HIS A 173 4.84 -18.87 18.78
CA HIS A 173 5.76 -18.33 17.79
C HIS A 173 6.19 -19.40 16.78
N ASN A 174 6.70 -20.53 17.25
CA ASN A 174 7.17 -21.62 16.39
C ASN A 174 6.07 -22.19 15.48
N LYS A 175 4.85 -22.37 15.99
CA LYS A 175 3.69 -22.78 15.16
C LYS A 175 3.41 -21.76 14.05
N SER A 176 3.47 -20.47 14.38
CA SER A 176 3.26 -19.39 13.40
C SER A 176 4.34 -19.39 12.32
N GLU A 177 5.61 -19.56 12.69
CA GLU A 177 6.71 -19.64 11.73
C GLU A 177 6.58 -20.83 10.78
N ILE A 178 6.30 -22.02 11.31
CA ILE A 178 6.12 -23.23 10.50
C ILE A 178 4.94 -23.08 9.54
N MET A 179 3.82 -22.53 10.01
CA MET A 179 2.64 -22.28 9.18
C MET A 179 2.97 -21.27 8.06
N ASN A 180 3.64 -20.17 8.38
CA ASN A 180 4.05 -19.15 7.40
C ASN A 180 5.02 -19.71 6.36
N ALA A 181 6.00 -20.52 6.78
CA ALA A 181 6.94 -21.20 5.89
C ALA A 181 6.23 -22.19 4.96
N SER A 182 5.25 -22.94 5.48
CA SER A 182 4.42 -23.86 4.68
C SER A 182 3.58 -23.10 3.65
N ILE A 183 2.94 -22.00 4.03
CA ILE A 183 2.17 -21.14 3.11
C ILE A 183 3.08 -20.56 2.01
N GLU A 184 4.25 -20.05 2.39
CA GLU A 184 5.25 -19.53 1.44
C GLU A 184 5.66 -20.60 0.42
N MET A 185 5.96 -21.81 0.90
CA MET A 185 6.36 -22.94 0.07
C MET A 185 5.26 -23.35 -0.93
N ARG A 186 3.99 -23.36 -0.50
CA ARG A 186 2.84 -23.63 -1.38
C ARG A 186 2.71 -22.56 -2.47
N PHE A 187 2.75 -21.28 -2.11
CA PHE A 187 2.63 -20.20 -3.08
C PHE A 187 3.78 -20.15 -4.08
N ARG A 188 5.02 -20.41 -3.63
CA ARG A 188 6.18 -20.54 -4.53
C ARG A 188 6.04 -21.68 -5.53
N ARG A 189 5.34 -22.75 -5.16
CA ARG A 189 5.03 -23.89 -6.04
C ARG A 189 3.76 -23.70 -6.87
N GLY A 190 3.13 -22.53 -6.80
CA GLY A 190 1.91 -22.23 -7.54
C GLY A 190 0.66 -22.95 -7.03
N ILE A 191 0.70 -23.47 -5.79
CA ILE A 191 -0.44 -24.09 -5.12
C ILE A 191 -1.17 -22.99 -4.35
N PHE A 192 -2.34 -22.59 -4.84
CA PHE A 192 -3.11 -21.48 -4.29
C PHE A 192 -4.38 -21.97 -3.60
N LEU A 193 -4.83 -21.21 -2.61
CA LEU A 193 -6.14 -21.42 -2.00
C LEU A 193 -7.21 -20.73 -2.85
N THR A 194 -8.20 -21.49 -3.30
CA THR A 194 -9.30 -21.05 -4.15
C THR A 194 -10.62 -21.14 -3.38
N PRO A 195 -10.92 -20.19 -2.46
CA PRO A 195 -12.18 -20.22 -1.73
C PRO A 195 -13.39 -20.14 -2.68
N PRO A 196 -14.59 -20.58 -2.26
CA PRO A 196 -15.79 -20.53 -3.11
C PRO A 196 -15.99 -19.15 -3.75
N LEU A 197 -16.32 -19.15 -5.04
CA LEU A 197 -16.46 -17.95 -5.85
C LEU A 197 -17.73 -18.04 -6.68
N LEU A 198 -18.51 -16.97 -6.73
CA LEU A 198 -19.68 -16.90 -7.60
C LEU A 198 -19.28 -17.10 -9.07
N GLY A 199 -20.02 -17.92 -9.81
CA GLY A 199 -19.73 -18.23 -11.21
C GLY A 199 -18.86 -19.46 -11.39
N TYR A 200 -18.36 -20.04 -10.29
CA TYR A 200 -17.52 -21.23 -10.33
C TYR A 200 -17.92 -22.24 -9.25
N ASP A 201 -17.81 -23.51 -9.61
CA ASP A 201 -17.81 -24.62 -8.68
C ASP A 201 -16.39 -25.19 -8.51
N VAL A 202 -16.21 -25.98 -7.46
CA VAL A 202 -14.93 -26.62 -7.15
C VAL A 202 -15.08 -28.10 -7.47
N ASP A 203 -14.24 -28.61 -8.39
CA ASP A 203 -14.21 -30.04 -8.71
C ASP A 203 -13.55 -30.86 -7.58
N ASP A 204 -13.59 -32.19 -7.69
CA ASP A 204 -12.99 -33.11 -6.71
C ASP A 204 -11.47 -32.89 -6.53
N ASN A 205 -10.81 -32.28 -7.51
CA ASN A 205 -9.38 -31.97 -7.51
C ASN A 205 -9.09 -30.57 -6.92
N GLY A 206 -10.10 -29.80 -6.54
CA GLY A 206 -9.96 -28.45 -6.00
C GLY A 206 -9.85 -27.33 -7.05
N ASN A 207 -10.05 -27.62 -8.33
CA ASN A 207 -10.01 -26.65 -9.43
C ASN A 207 -11.35 -25.93 -9.60
N LEU A 208 -11.28 -24.71 -10.13
CA LEU A 208 -12.46 -23.90 -10.42
C LEU A 208 -12.99 -24.23 -11.81
N VAL A 209 -14.24 -24.69 -11.87
CA VAL A 209 -14.97 -25.00 -13.10
C VAL A 209 -16.13 -24.02 -13.23
N ILE A 210 -16.39 -23.50 -14.43
CA ILE A 210 -17.45 -22.52 -14.66
C ILE A 210 -18.82 -23.16 -14.39
N ASN A 211 -19.56 -22.56 -13.46
CA ASN A 211 -20.99 -22.83 -13.30
C ASN A 211 -21.73 -21.90 -14.26
N GLN A 212 -22.32 -22.43 -15.33
CA GLN A 212 -22.92 -21.61 -16.39
C GLN A 212 -24.05 -20.71 -15.86
N GLU A 213 -24.84 -21.20 -14.90
CA GLU A 213 -25.94 -20.42 -14.31
C GLU A 213 -25.45 -19.25 -13.47
N GLU A 214 -24.49 -19.49 -12.57
CA GLU A 214 -23.91 -18.40 -11.78
C GLU A 214 -23.06 -17.46 -12.66
N ALA A 215 -22.43 -17.98 -13.70
CA ALA A 215 -21.57 -17.21 -14.59
C ALA A 215 -22.37 -16.17 -15.39
N LYS A 216 -23.63 -16.44 -15.76
CA LYS A 216 -24.52 -15.42 -16.35
C LYS A 216 -24.65 -14.19 -15.45
N THR A 217 -24.82 -14.39 -14.14
CA THR A 217 -24.88 -13.29 -13.16
C THR A 217 -23.57 -12.51 -13.12
N VAL A 218 -22.42 -13.18 -13.12
CA VAL A 218 -21.11 -12.51 -13.16
C VAL A 218 -20.94 -11.72 -14.46
N ARG A 219 -21.25 -12.30 -15.63
CA ARG A 219 -21.17 -11.60 -16.93
C ARG A 219 -22.05 -10.36 -16.96
N LEU A 220 -23.29 -10.48 -16.49
CA LEU A 220 -24.23 -9.36 -16.40
C LEU A 220 -23.67 -8.21 -15.55
N VAL A 221 -23.10 -8.51 -14.38
CA VAL A 221 -22.47 -7.51 -13.51
C VAL A 221 -21.36 -6.74 -14.23
N PHE A 222 -20.47 -7.44 -14.92
CA PHE A 222 -19.37 -6.81 -15.66
C PHE A 222 -19.89 -5.96 -16.83
N PHE A 223 -20.82 -6.48 -17.62
CA PHE A 223 -21.39 -5.76 -18.76
C PHE A 223 -22.19 -4.53 -18.35
N MET A 224 -23.04 -4.62 -17.33
CA MET A 224 -23.78 -3.46 -16.81
C MET A 224 -22.80 -2.37 -16.30
N TYR A 225 -21.73 -2.77 -15.60
CA TYR A 225 -20.76 -1.79 -15.12
C TYR A 225 -19.98 -1.13 -16.26
N LEU A 226 -19.56 -1.89 -17.28
CA LEU A 226 -18.92 -1.35 -18.48
C LEU A 226 -19.84 -0.43 -19.28
N TYR A 227 -21.14 -0.73 -19.32
CA TYR A 227 -22.16 0.12 -19.96
C TYR A 227 -22.40 1.44 -19.19
N GLY A 228 -22.03 1.51 -17.91
CA GLY A 228 -22.07 2.73 -17.10
C GLY A 228 -23.04 2.70 -15.91
N TYR A 229 -23.63 1.56 -15.58
CA TYR A 229 -24.49 1.43 -14.40
C TYR A 229 -23.68 1.53 -13.10
N MET A 230 -24.27 2.16 -12.08
CA MET A 230 -23.68 2.24 -10.75
C MET A 230 -23.82 0.91 -10.00
N CYS A 231 -22.88 0.58 -9.09
CA CYS A 231 -22.94 -0.65 -8.30
C CYS A 231 -24.26 -0.82 -7.52
N LEU A 232 -24.88 0.29 -7.10
CA LEU A 232 -26.19 0.28 -6.45
C LEU A 232 -27.31 -0.17 -7.42
N GLN A 233 -27.35 0.41 -8.62
CA GLN A 233 -28.33 0.04 -9.65
C GLN A 233 -28.17 -1.43 -10.06
N ILE A 234 -26.93 -1.89 -10.23
CA ILE A 234 -26.65 -3.30 -10.54
C ILE A 234 -27.16 -4.21 -9.41
N ALA A 235 -26.95 -3.84 -8.15
CA ALA A 235 -27.45 -4.60 -7.01
C ALA A 235 -28.99 -4.66 -6.98
N GLU A 236 -29.67 -3.55 -7.23
CA GLU A 236 -31.13 -3.48 -7.32
C GLU A 236 -31.65 -4.38 -8.45
N THR A 237 -31.05 -4.31 -9.64
CA THR A 237 -31.41 -5.17 -10.78
C THR A 237 -31.23 -6.66 -10.44
N LEU A 238 -30.10 -7.07 -9.85
CA LEU A 238 -29.90 -8.48 -9.48
C LEU A 238 -30.89 -8.96 -8.40
N THR A 239 -31.27 -8.07 -7.48
CA THR A 239 -32.27 -8.37 -6.44
C THR A 239 -33.65 -8.53 -7.05
N GLN A 240 -34.03 -7.68 -8.01
CA GLN A 240 -35.29 -7.78 -8.75
C GLN A 240 -35.36 -9.05 -9.60
N LEU A 241 -34.25 -9.44 -10.23
CA LEU A 241 -34.12 -10.70 -10.98
C LEU A 241 -34.04 -11.94 -10.08
N GLY A 242 -34.19 -11.81 -8.75
CA GLY A 242 -34.17 -12.92 -7.80
C GLY A 242 -32.85 -13.69 -7.72
N ARG A 243 -31.75 -13.13 -8.22
CA ARG A 243 -30.46 -13.84 -8.28
C ARG A 243 -29.88 -14.02 -6.88
N ARG A 244 -29.36 -15.20 -6.60
CA ARG A 244 -28.75 -15.52 -5.30
C ARG A 244 -27.24 -15.28 -5.34
N THR A 245 -26.70 -14.78 -4.23
CA THR A 245 -25.24 -14.76 -4.00
C THR A 245 -24.72 -16.18 -3.79
N LYS A 246 -23.39 -16.41 -3.85
CA LYS A 246 -22.79 -17.74 -3.57
C LYS A 246 -23.12 -18.28 -2.16
N LYS A 247 -23.52 -17.40 -1.23
CA LYS A 247 -23.97 -17.75 0.13
C LYS A 247 -25.48 -17.96 0.26
N GLY A 248 -26.23 -17.83 -0.83
CA GLY A 248 -27.69 -17.99 -0.84
C GLY A 248 -28.50 -16.72 -0.55
N ASN A 249 -27.87 -15.58 -0.27
CA ASN A 249 -28.61 -14.33 -0.03
C ASN A 249 -29.32 -13.85 -1.31
N THR A 250 -30.54 -13.34 -1.17
CA THR A 250 -31.37 -12.80 -2.26
C THR A 250 -31.26 -11.30 -2.43
N VAL A 251 -30.81 -10.57 -1.39
CA VAL A 251 -30.62 -9.12 -1.43
C VAL A 251 -29.16 -8.80 -1.73
N TRP A 252 -28.94 -8.00 -2.77
CA TRP A 252 -27.62 -7.54 -3.17
C TRP A 252 -27.29 -6.17 -2.59
N SER A 253 -26.01 -5.95 -2.30
CA SER A 253 -25.49 -4.64 -1.88
C SER A 253 -24.45 -4.14 -2.87
N ALA A 254 -24.31 -2.82 -2.97
CA ALA A 254 -23.28 -2.20 -3.81
C ALA A 254 -21.85 -2.69 -3.46
N GLY A 255 -21.61 -2.99 -2.17
CA GLY A 255 -20.35 -3.56 -1.71
C GLY A 255 -20.09 -4.97 -2.26
N ALA A 256 -21.12 -5.82 -2.32
CA ALA A 256 -21.00 -7.16 -2.89
C ALA A 256 -20.68 -7.10 -4.40
N ILE A 257 -21.33 -6.20 -5.14
CA ILE A 257 -21.04 -5.96 -6.57
C ILE A 257 -19.58 -5.51 -6.76
N LEU A 258 -19.11 -4.55 -5.94
CA LEU A 258 -17.73 -4.08 -6.02
C LEU A 258 -16.71 -5.20 -5.75
N GLN A 259 -17.00 -6.12 -4.81
CA GLN A 259 -16.13 -7.28 -4.56
C GLN A 259 -16.06 -8.23 -5.75
N ILE A 260 -17.17 -8.46 -6.46
CA ILE A 260 -17.20 -9.25 -7.70
C ILE A 260 -16.34 -8.56 -8.77
N LEU A 261 -16.58 -7.28 -9.03
CA LEU A 261 -15.86 -6.54 -10.05
C LEU A 261 -14.35 -6.49 -9.78
N GLN A 262 -13.90 -6.45 -8.52
CA GLN A 262 -12.48 -6.39 -8.14
C GLN A 262 -11.76 -7.74 -8.12
N ASN A 263 -12.47 -8.86 -8.19
CA ASN A 263 -11.88 -10.18 -8.02
C ASN A 263 -11.27 -10.70 -9.33
N GLU A 264 -9.94 -10.76 -9.40
CA GLU A 264 -9.19 -11.19 -10.59
C GLU A 264 -9.47 -12.62 -11.04
N ARG A 265 -10.09 -13.43 -10.18
CA ARG A 265 -10.48 -14.80 -10.53
C ARG A 265 -11.56 -14.85 -11.61
N HIS A 266 -12.38 -13.82 -11.76
CA HIS A 266 -13.35 -13.80 -12.87
C HIS A 266 -12.69 -13.67 -14.26
N CYS A 267 -11.43 -13.22 -14.35
CA CYS A 267 -10.65 -13.22 -15.60
C CYS A 267 -9.63 -14.37 -15.68
N GLY A 268 -9.77 -15.40 -14.83
CA GLY A 268 -8.94 -16.60 -14.83
C GLY A 268 -7.61 -16.46 -14.10
N ASP A 269 -7.32 -15.31 -13.49
CA ASP A 269 -6.07 -15.08 -12.75
C ASP A 269 -6.24 -15.42 -11.25
N VAL A 270 -5.15 -15.68 -10.54
CA VAL A 270 -5.16 -15.83 -9.07
C VAL A 270 -4.03 -15.00 -8.47
N LEU A 271 -4.35 -14.15 -7.48
CA LEU A 271 -3.39 -13.41 -6.68
C LEU A 271 -3.38 -13.91 -5.23
N ALA A 272 -2.26 -14.46 -4.80
CA ALA A 272 -2.06 -14.96 -3.44
C ALA A 272 -1.39 -13.93 -2.52
N ARG A 273 -1.58 -14.15 -1.20
CA ARG A 273 -1.05 -13.31 -0.12
C ARG A 273 -1.46 -11.83 -0.20
N LYS A 274 -2.76 -11.60 -0.46
CA LYS A 274 -3.38 -10.26 -0.44
C LYS A 274 -3.35 -9.63 0.97
N THR A 275 -3.29 -10.46 2.00
CA THR A 275 -3.16 -10.08 3.40
C THR A 275 -2.09 -10.91 4.09
N TRP A 276 -1.63 -10.43 5.24
CA TRP A 276 -0.67 -11.10 6.10
C TRP A 276 -0.90 -10.69 7.56
N THR A 277 -0.47 -11.52 8.51
CA THR A 277 -0.58 -11.24 9.94
C THR A 277 0.79 -10.80 10.47
N PRO A 278 0.97 -9.53 10.88
CA PRO A 278 2.27 -9.04 11.35
C PRO A 278 2.68 -9.58 12.70
N ASN A 279 1.73 -9.72 13.62
CA ASN A 279 1.99 -10.18 14.98
C ASN A 279 1.23 -11.48 15.24
N TYR A 280 1.97 -12.51 15.65
CA TYR A 280 1.37 -13.82 15.97
C TYR A 280 0.55 -13.80 17.25
N LEU A 281 0.69 -12.77 18.10
CA LEU A 281 -0.04 -12.64 19.37
C LEU A 281 -1.44 -12.06 19.20
N ASP A 282 -1.62 -11.08 18.31
CA ASP A 282 -2.90 -10.40 18.12
C ASP A 282 -3.76 -11.04 17.01
N HIS A 283 -3.15 -11.88 16.17
CA HIS A 283 -3.75 -12.51 15.00
C HIS A 283 -4.46 -11.53 14.04
N LYS A 284 -4.09 -10.24 14.07
CA LYS A 284 -4.72 -9.20 13.25
C LYS A 284 -4.12 -9.19 11.86
N SER A 285 -4.93 -9.54 10.86
CA SER A 285 -4.55 -9.51 9.46
C SER A 285 -4.53 -8.08 8.90
N LYS A 286 -3.45 -7.72 8.20
CA LYS A 286 -3.27 -6.45 7.49
C LYS A 286 -3.21 -6.69 5.97
N LYS A 287 -3.67 -5.70 5.18
CA LYS A 287 -3.50 -5.72 3.72
C LYS A 287 -2.02 -5.66 3.37
N ASN A 288 -1.57 -6.54 2.48
CA ASN A 288 -0.20 -6.58 2.00
C ASN A 288 0.03 -5.43 0.99
N LYS A 289 0.86 -4.46 1.37
CA LYS A 289 1.29 -3.33 0.54
C LYS A 289 2.78 -3.48 0.20
N GLN A 290 3.16 -4.63 -0.35
CA GLN A 290 4.54 -5.03 -0.59
C GLN A 290 5.34 -5.34 0.68
N ASP A 291 4.67 -5.59 1.81
CA ASP A 291 5.30 -6.03 3.06
C ASP A 291 5.85 -7.47 2.94
N LYS A 292 5.24 -8.28 2.08
CA LYS A 292 5.62 -9.67 1.82
C LYS A 292 5.43 -10.01 0.33
N ASN A 293 6.15 -11.01 -0.15
CA ASN A 293 6.01 -11.51 -1.52
C ASN A 293 4.55 -11.88 -1.85
N GLN A 294 4.04 -11.34 -2.95
CA GLN A 294 2.75 -11.71 -3.54
C GLN A 294 3.01 -12.55 -4.78
N TYR A 295 2.14 -13.53 -5.02
CA TYR A 295 2.30 -14.47 -6.13
C TYR A 295 1.07 -14.37 -7.02
N ARG A 296 1.28 -14.14 -8.31
CA ARG A 296 0.20 -14.10 -9.31
C ARG A 296 0.42 -15.20 -10.34
N LYS A 297 -0.59 -16.04 -10.55
CA LYS A 297 -0.64 -16.99 -11.66
C LYS A 297 -1.73 -16.54 -12.64
N LYS A 298 -1.31 -16.24 -13.86
CA LYS A 298 -2.22 -15.90 -14.96
C LYS A 298 -2.81 -17.17 -15.56
N ASN A 299 -4.04 -17.09 -16.10
CA ASN A 299 -4.72 -18.22 -16.77
C ASN A 299 -4.72 -19.50 -15.89
N HIS A 300 -4.99 -19.33 -14.60
CA HIS A 300 -5.08 -20.44 -13.65
C HIS A 300 -6.28 -21.35 -13.96
N HIS A 301 -7.39 -20.78 -14.39
CA HIS A 301 -8.65 -21.45 -14.70
C HIS A 301 -9.34 -20.73 -15.85
N GLU A 302 -10.37 -21.36 -16.41
CA GLU A 302 -11.18 -20.76 -17.47
C GLU A 302 -11.81 -19.46 -16.98
N ALA A 303 -11.79 -18.42 -17.82
CA ALA A 303 -12.25 -17.09 -17.44
C ALA A 303 -13.73 -16.90 -17.82
N ILE A 304 -14.54 -16.37 -16.90
CA ILE A 304 -15.91 -15.93 -17.19
C ILE A 304 -15.90 -14.64 -18.02
N VAL A 305 -14.99 -13.73 -17.71
CA VAL A 305 -14.87 -12.40 -18.33
C VAL A 305 -13.52 -12.28 -19.00
N SER A 306 -13.47 -11.63 -20.17
CA SER A 306 -12.21 -11.39 -20.87
C SER A 306 -11.25 -10.58 -19.97
N ARG A 307 -9.95 -10.82 -20.12
CA ARG A 307 -8.93 -10.08 -19.36
C ARG A 307 -9.03 -8.58 -19.63
N ASP A 308 -9.32 -8.19 -20.87
CA ASP A 308 -9.36 -6.80 -21.30
C ASP A 308 -10.58 -6.09 -20.69
N ASP A 309 -11.75 -6.73 -20.68
CA ASP A 309 -12.94 -6.22 -19.98
C ASP A 309 -12.69 -6.09 -18.47
N PHE A 310 -12.01 -7.07 -17.85
CA PHE A 310 -11.65 -6.98 -16.44
C PHE A 310 -10.73 -5.79 -16.16
N ILE A 311 -9.71 -5.57 -17.00
CA ILE A 311 -8.79 -4.43 -16.88
C ILE A 311 -9.56 -3.11 -17.08
N ALA A 312 -10.48 -3.04 -18.04
CA ALA A 312 -11.33 -1.87 -18.26
C ALA A 312 -12.21 -1.56 -17.04
N VAL A 313 -12.81 -2.57 -16.41
CA VAL A 313 -13.55 -2.43 -15.15
C VAL A 313 -12.65 -1.91 -14.03
N GLN A 314 -11.43 -2.44 -13.86
CA GLN A 314 -10.51 -1.93 -12.83
C GLN A 314 -10.15 -0.45 -13.07
N ARG A 315 -9.98 -0.06 -14.33
CA ARG A 315 -9.73 1.34 -14.73
C ARG A 315 -10.91 2.23 -14.35
N LEU A 316 -12.14 1.81 -14.65
CA LEU A 316 -13.37 2.51 -14.28
C LEU A 316 -13.49 2.68 -12.76
N ILE A 317 -13.28 1.62 -11.98
CA ILE A 317 -13.32 1.67 -10.50
C ILE A 317 -12.29 2.64 -9.95
N SER A 318 -11.08 2.67 -10.53
CA SER A 318 -10.03 3.59 -10.09
C SER A 318 -10.40 5.05 -10.33
N ASN A 319 -11.06 5.36 -11.46
CA ASN A 319 -11.51 6.72 -11.79
C ASN A 319 -12.72 7.17 -10.96
N ALA A 320 -13.61 6.23 -10.62
CA ALA A 320 -14.78 6.51 -9.78
C ALA A 320 -14.40 7.09 -8.41
N LYS A 321 -13.21 6.75 -7.87
CA LYS A 321 -12.66 7.32 -6.63
C LYS A 321 -12.51 8.84 -6.67
N TYR A 322 -12.32 9.41 -7.86
CA TYR A 322 -12.12 10.85 -8.08
C TYR A 322 -13.38 11.53 -8.61
N GLY A 323 -14.56 10.92 -8.43
CA GLY A 323 -15.85 11.48 -8.81
C GLY A 323 -16.15 11.43 -10.32
N HIS A 324 -15.36 10.69 -11.10
CA HIS A 324 -15.70 10.40 -12.50
C HIS A 324 -16.86 9.40 -12.54
N LYS A 325 -17.93 9.74 -13.27
CA LYS A 325 -19.08 8.85 -13.52
C LYS A 325 -19.13 8.58 -15.03
N GLY A 326 -19.29 7.33 -15.44
CA GLY A 326 -19.49 6.97 -16.85
C GLY A 326 -18.36 6.16 -17.47
N PHE A 327 -18.13 6.36 -18.77
CA PHE A 327 -17.36 5.51 -19.66
C PHE A 327 -15.84 5.49 -19.39
N LEU A 328 -15.17 4.52 -20.01
CA LEU A 328 -13.72 4.40 -19.95
C LEU A 328 -13.08 5.68 -20.53
N PRO A 329 -12.14 6.31 -19.81
CA PRO A 329 -11.39 7.42 -20.37
C PRO A 329 -10.69 7.03 -21.67
N GLU A 330 -10.62 7.97 -22.58
CA GLU A 330 -9.99 7.81 -23.89
C GLU A 330 -9.10 9.01 -24.14
N LEU A 331 -7.82 8.76 -24.45
CA LEU A 331 -6.92 9.82 -24.87
C LEU A 331 -7.34 10.29 -26.26
N LYS A 332 -7.46 11.60 -26.43
CA LYS A 332 -7.78 12.22 -27.71
C LYS A 332 -6.65 13.15 -28.10
N VAL A 333 -6.12 12.99 -29.30
CA VAL A 333 -5.06 13.84 -29.86
C VAL A 333 -5.61 14.65 -31.03
N VAL A 334 -5.28 15.94 -31.06
CA VAL A 334 -5.69 16.84 -32.15
C VAL A 334 -4.75 16.64 -33.33
N HIS A 335 -5.29 16.40 -34.53
CA HIS A 335 -4.51 16.03 -35.72
C HIS A 335 -4.10 17.22 -36.60
N GLU A 336 -4.84 18.31 -36.52
CA GLU A 336 -4.71 19.48 -37.40
C GLU A 336 -4.98 20.76 -36.62
N GLY A 337 -4.59 21.90 -37.19
CA GLY A 337 -4.85 23.22 -36.60
C GLY A 337 -3.79 23.67 -35.58
N ALA A 338 -4.04 24.81 -34.93
CA ALA A 338 -3.11 25.44 -33.97
C ALA A 338 -2.86 24.57 -32.71
N LEU A 339 -3.72 23.58 -32.49
CA LEU A 339 -3.59 22.60 -31.41
C LEU A 339 -3.10 21.23 -31.89
N LYS A 340 -2.56 21.11 -33.11
CA LYS A 340 -1.98 19.84 -33.59
C LYS A 340 -0.96 19.27 -32.60
N GLY A 341 -1.13 18.00 -32.24
CA GLY A 341 -0.28 17.30 -31.27
C GLY A 341 -0.67 17.52 -29.80
N PHE A 342 -1.60 18.43 -29.50
CA PHE A 342 -2.16 18.54 -28.16
C PHE A 342 -3.07 17.35 -27.85
N VAL A 343 -2.99 16.87 -26.61
CA VAL A 343 -3.77 15.75 -26.09
C VAL A 343 -4.73 16.28 -25.04
N SER A 344 -6.02 15.97 -25.16
CA SER A 344 -7.02 16.35 -24.16
C SER A 344 -6.73 15.68 -22.81
N ILE A 345 -6.87 16.42 -21.72
CA ILE A 345 -6.69 15.92 -20.36
C ILE A 345 -7.95 16.15 -19.53
N ASN A 346 -8.14 15.31 -18.50
CA ASN A 346 -9.17 15.51 -17.50
C ASN A 346 -8.58 15.34 -16.10
N PRO A 347 -8.79 16.30 -15.17
CA PRO A 347 -8.29 16.24 -13.80
C PRO A 347 -8.72 15.00 -12.99
N ARG A 348 -9.76 14.28 -13.46
CA ARG A 348 -10.30 13.07 -12.81
C ARG A 348 -9.74 11.75 -13.37
N TRP A 349 -8.86 11.80 -14.37
CA TRP A 349 -8.28 10.58 -14.96
C TRP A 349 -7.02 10.15 -14.21
N ALA A 350 -7.08 9.00 -13.53
CA ALA A 350 -5.91 8.42 -12.85
C ALA A 350 -5.20 7.32 -13.65
N VAL A 351 -5.79 6.93 -14.79
CA VAL A 351 -5.39 5.74 -15.56
C VAL A 351 -4.17 5.98 -16.44
N PHE A 352 -4.05 7.17 -17.02
CA PHE A 352 -3.00 7.49 -17.99
C PHE A 352 -1.72 8.00 -17.32
N LYS A 353 -0.57 7.54 -17.81
CA LYS A 353 0.77 7.92 -17.38
C LYS A 353 1.40 8.91 -18.35
N ALA A 354 2.50 9.54 -17.94
CA ALA A 354 3.19 10.55 -18.75
C ALA A 354 3.54 10.01 -20.14
N LYS A 355 4.04 8.76 -20.19
CA LYS A 355 4.31 8.05 -21.43
C LYS A 355 3.10 7.93 -22.36
N ASP A 356 1.89 7.72 -21.84
CA ASP A 356 0.70 7.59 -22.69
C ASP A 356 0.37 8.90 -23.42
N TYR A 357 0.52 10.04 -22.76
CA TYR A 357 0.34 11.36 -23.37
C TYR A 357 1.44 11.67 -24.40
N LEU A 358 2.68 11.30 -24.08
CA LEU A 358 3.80 11.45 -25.01
C LEU A 358 3.60 10.61 -26.27
N ASP A 359 3.25 9.32 -26.12
CA ASP A 359 2.95 8.41 -27.23
C ASP A 359 1.79 8.96 -28.08
N ALA A 360 0.71 9.44 -27.45
CA ALA A 360 -0.44 10.02 -28.14
C ALA A 360 -0.06 11.26 -28.96
N SER A 361 0.70 12.20 -28.38
CA SER A 361 1.16 13.40 -29.07
C SER A 361 2.10 13.07 -30.25
N ASN A 362 3.03 12.14 -30.05
CA ASN A 362 3.98 11.68 -31.08
C ASN A 362 3.32 10.93 -32.24
N SER A 363 2.12 10.37 -32.04
CA SER A 363 1.37 9.71 -33.13
C SER A 363 0.95 10.67 -34.25
N VAL A 364 0.88 11.97 -33.96
CA VAL A 364 0.50 13.03 -34.90
C VAL A 364 1.71 13.90 -35.27
N CYS A 365 2.55 14.20 -34.30
CA CYS A 365 3.74 15.04 -34.49
C CYS A 365 4.95 14.17 -34.83
N LYS A 366 5.36 14.16 -36.10
CA LYS A 366 6.66 13.59 -36.50
C LYS A 366 7.79 14.23 -35.67
N SER A 367 8.85 13.47 -35.41
CA SER A 367 10.08 13.95 -34.78
C SER A 367 10.73 15.03 -35.65
N ASN A 368 10.26 16.27 -35.55
CA ASN A 368 11.02 17.43 -36.01
C ASN A 368 12.16 17.64 -35.00
N GLU A 369 13.23 16.86 -35.14
CA GLU A 369 14.55 17.24 -34.61
C GLU A 369 15.08 18.49 -35.34
N ASP A 370 14.49 18.86 -36.47
CA ASP A 370 15.00 19.90 -37.37
C ASP A 370 14.38 21.31 -37.23
N LYS A 371 13.57 21.62 -36.19
CA LYS A 371 13.05 22.99 -35.98
C LYS A 371 13.71 23.74 -34.81
N LEU A 372 14.93 23.33 -34.46
CA LEU A 372 15.84 24.07 -33.57
C LEU A 372 16.98 24.71 -34.36
N GLU A 373 16.81 24.91 -35.67
CA GLU A 373 17.73 25.73 -36.45
C GLU A 373 17.64 27.17 -35.95
N ASN A 374 18.81 27.73 -35.60
CA ASN A 374 19.03 29.14 -35.36
C ASN A 374 18.29 29.94 -36.45
N ILE A 375 17.21 30.62 -36.09
CA ILE A 375 16.53 31.50 -37.04
C ILE A 375 17.46 32.69 -37.26
N GLU A 376 18.19 32.67 -38.36
CA GLU A 376 18.97 33.82 -38.82
C GLU A 376 17.99 34.90 -39.30
N VAL A 377 17.73 35.87 -38.43
CA VAL A 377 16.94 37.05 -38.80
C VAL A 377 17.81 37.95 -39.68
N GLU A 378 17.51 37.99 -40.98
CA GLU A 378 18.07 38.98 -41.90
C GLU A 378 17.36 40.33 -41.71
N VAL A 379 18.04 41.26 -41.05
CA VAL A 379 17.58 42.65 -40.89
C VAL A 379 17.80 43.39 -42.21
N GLN A 380 16.75 43.94 -42.82
CA GLN A 380 16.88 44.72 -44.06
C GLN A 380 17.51 46.09 -43.77
N SER A 381 18.18 46.66 -44.77
CA SER A 381 18.80 47.98 -44.66
C SER A 381 17.75 49.06 -44.36
N GLY A 382 17.76 49.58 -43.13
CA GLY A 382 16.79 50.58 -42.65
C GLY A 382 15.98 50.12 -41.43
N ASP A 383 15.97 48.83 -41.12
CA ASP A 383 15.32 48.29 -39.93
C ASP A 383 16.20 48.42 -38.68
N PHE A 384 15.56 48.55 -37.52
CA PHE A 384 16.25 48.49 -36.23
C PHE A 384 16.71 47.05 -35.95
N ASP A 385 18.02 46.83 -35.83
CA ASP A 385 18.56 45.54 -35.38
C ASP A 385 18.42 45.38 -33.87
N LEU A 386 17.43 44.57 -33.47
CA LEU A 386 17.10 44.35 -32.06
C LEU A 386 17.73 43.04 -31.50
N ARG A 387 18.70 42.43 -32.18
CA ARG A 387 19.29 41.14 -31.76
C ARG A 387 20.02 41.18 -30.42
N LYS A 388 20.42 42.36 -29.95
CA LYS A 388 21.05 42.57 -28.63
C LYS A 388 20.07 43.04 -27.54
N PHE A 389 18.78 43.18 -27.88
CA PHE A 389 17.76 43.63 -26.94
C PHE A 389 17.00 42.44 -26.37
N GLU A 390 16.66 42.55 -25.09
CA GLU A 390 15.83 41.58 -24.40
C GLU A 390 14.48 42.21 -24.05
N VAL A 391 13.41 41.42 -24.20
CA VAL A 391 12.08 41.75 -23.66
C VAL A 391 12.03 41.24 -22.23
N ALA A 392 11.96 42.16 -21.27
CA ALA A 392 11.90 41.84 -19.85
C ALA A 392 10.76 40.86 -19.52
N ARG A 393 11.06 39.86 -18.70
CA ARG A 393 10.08 38.84 -18.33
C ARG A 393 8.96 39.44 -17.49
N SER A 394 7.72 39.25 -17.94
CA SER A 394 6.53 39.80 -17.27
C SER A 394 6.35 39.27 -15.84
N GLN A 395 6.93 38.10 -15.54
CA GLN A 395 6.91 37.41 -14.26
C GLN A 395 7.57 38.24 -13.15
N PHE A 396 8.55 39.08 -13.48
CA PHE A 396 9.22 39.98 -12.52
C PHE A 396 8.36 41.18 -12.11
N PHE A 397 7.25 41.44 -12.83
CA PHE A 397 6.40 42.59 -12.56
C PHE A 397 5.09 42.16 -11.91
N ASP A 398 4.74 42.82 -10.81
CA ASP A 398 3.47 42.64 -10.14
C ASP A 398 2.38 43.46 -10.85
N THR A 399 1.66 42.81 -11.75
CA THR A 399 0.52 43.41 -12.45
C THR A 399 -0.79 43.03 -11.76
N ALA A 400 -1.74 43.98 -11.65
CA ALA A 400 -3.04 43.73 -11.02
C ALA A 400 -3.86 42.64 -11.74
N ASN A 401 -3.68 42.49 -13.06
CA ASN A 401 -4.45 41.59 -13.91
C ASN A 401 -3.57 40.48 -14.53
N LYS A 402 -3.09 39.54 -13.70
CA LYS A 402 -2.30 38.40 -14.18
C LYS A 402 -3.22 37.35 -14.80
N THR A 403 -3.07 37.09 -16.09
CA THR A 403 -3.62 35.88 -16.73
C THR A 403 -2.68 34.72 -16.42
N CYS A 404 -3.05 33.88 -15.46
CA CYS A 404 -2.19 32.78 -15.03
C CYS A 404 -3.00 31.58 -14.54
N VAL A 405 -2.32 30.44 -14.50
CA VAL A 405 -2.79 29.20 -13.88
C VAL A 405 -1.77 28.79 -12.82
N THR A 406 -2.26 28.32 -11.68
CA THR A 406 -1.45 27.79 -10.58
C THR A 406 -1.76 26.31 -10.41
N PHE A 407 -0.71 25.50 -10.33
CA PHE A 407 -0.75 24.06 -10.14
C PHE A 407 -0.19 23.71 -8.76
N SER A 408 -0.96 22.98 -7.97
CA SER A 408 -0.54 22.32 -6.73
C SER A 408 -0.94 20.84 -6.77
N LEU A 409 -0.48 20.03 -5.82
CA LEU A 409 -0.88 18.61 -5.71
C LEU A 409 -2.38 18.39 -5.47
N GLU A 410 -3.11 19.39 -5.00
CA GLU A 410 -4.52 19.27 -4.66
C GLU A 410 -5.41 19.86 -5.77
N ASN A 411 -4.99 20.97 -6.35
CA ASN A 411 -5.84 21.83 -7.17
C ASN A 411 -5.09 22.58 -8.27
N ILE A 412 -5.80 22.75 -9.39
CA ILE A 412 -5.46 23.67 -10.48
C ILE A 412 -6.38 24.88 -10.32
N GLN A 413 -5.80 26.07 -10.31
CA GLN A 413 -6.53 27.32 -10.14
C GLN A 413 -6.14 28.33 -11.20
N PHE A 414 -7.11 28.77 -11.99
CA PHE A 414 -6.93 29.86 -12.95
C PHE A 414 -7.20 31.20 -12.27
N SER A 415 -6.55 32.26 -12.71
CA SER A 415 -6.90 33.60 -12.21
C SER A 415 -8.27 34.03 -12.69
N THR A 416 -8.91 34.95 -11.96
CA THR A 416 -10.19 35.56 -12.37
C THR A 416 -10.07 36.26 -13.72
N GLU A 417 -8.89 36.76 -14.06
CA GLU A 417 -8.61 37.38 -15.35
C GLU A 417 -8.72 36.40 -16.52
N CYS A 418 -8.33 35.14 -16.32
CA CYS A 418 -8.53 34.09 -17.34
C CYS A 418 -10.01 33.94 -17.70
N ILE A 419 -10.88 33.96 -16.70
CA ILE A 419 -12.34 33.77 -16.87
C ILE A 419 -12.97 34.98 -17.56
N ARG A 420 -12.55 36.19 -17.19
CA ARG A 420 -13.01 37.43 -17.84
C ARG A 420 -12.64 37.45 -19.32
N LYS A 421 -11.44 36.97 -19.66
CA LYS A 421 -10.92 36.91 -21.04
C LYS A 421 -11.60 35.87 -21.94
N PHE A 422 -12.28 34.90 -21.35
CA PHE A 422 -12.99 33.79 -22.01
C PHE A 422 -14.50 34.04 -22.09
N ASP A 423 -14.91 35.30 -22.17
CA ASP A 423 -16.32 35.73 -22.23
C ASP A 423 -17.20 35.07 -21.16
N LYS A 424 -16.62 34.85 -19.97
CA LYS A 424 -17.30 34.21 -18.84
C LYS A 424 -17.79 32.78 -19.15
N ALA A 425 -17.10 32.03 -20.01
CA ALA A 425 -17.41 30.62 -20.24
C ALA A 425 -17.26 29.80 -18.95
N PRO A 426 -18.28 29.06 -18.47
CA PRO A 426 -18.19 28.30 -17.21
C PRO A 426 -17.46 26.97 -17.33
N PHE A 427 -17.26 26.47 -18.56
CA PHE A 427 -16.59 25.20 -18.85
C PHE A 427 -15.49 25.39 -19.89
N ILE A 428 -14.40 24.66 -19.68
CA ILE A 428 -13.25 24.61 -20.60
C ILE A 428 -12.86 23.17 -20.89
N GLU A 429 -12.23 22.96 -22.05
CA GLU A 429 -11.40 21.79 -22.31
C GLU A 429 -9.95 22.14 -21.99
N MET A 430 -9.25 21.24 -21.31
CA MET A 430 -7.83 21.36 -21.00
C MET A 430 -7.03 20.41 -21.90
N LEU A 431 -5.94 20.89 -22.48
CA LEU A 431 -5.06 20.12 -23.36
C LEU A 431 -3.59 20.32 -23.01
N VAL A 432 -2.77 19.32 -23.29
CA VAL A 432 -1.31 19.36 -23.11
C VAL A 432 -0.60 18.95 -24.38
N ASN A 433 0.48 19.67 -24.73
CA ASN A 433 1.47 19.21 -25.69
C ASN A 433 2.76 18.89 -24.92
N PRO A 434 3.00 17.61 -24.60
CA PRO A 434 4.12 17.21 -23.75
C PRO A 434 5.48 17.34 -24.45
N LYS A 435 5.52 17.26 -25.79
CA LYS A 435 6.76 17.42 -26.54
C LYS A 435 7.27 18.86 -26.47
N GLU A 436 6.34 19.81 -26.36
CA GLU A 436 6.63 21.22 -26.55
C GLU A 436 6.44 22.01 -25.26
N ASN A 437 6.17 21.31 -24.16
CA ASN A 437 5.94 21.85 -22.83
C ASN A 437 4.86 22.96 -22.85
N LEU A 438 3.79 22.75 -23.62
CA LEU A 438 2.67 23.69 -23.68
C LEU A 438 1.44 23.11 -23.00
N PHE A 439 0.72 23.98 -22.28
CA PHE A 439 -0.60 23.71 -21.75
C PHE A 439 -1.59 24.68 -22.38
N ALA A 440 -2.77 24.19 -22.77
CA ALA A 440 -3.77 25.01 -23.45
C ALA A 440 -5.17 24.79 -22.88
N VAL A 441 -6.00 25.84 -22.92
CA VAL A 441 -7.42 25.77 -22.60
C VAL A 441 -8.26 26.49 -23.63
N ARG A 442 -9.43 25.92 -23.96
CA ARG A 442 -10.44 26.52 -24.85
C ARG A 442 -11.85 26.38 -24.25
N PRO A 443 -12.78 27.31 -24.52
CA PRO A 443 -14.17 27.18 -24.08
C PRO A 443 -14.82 25.91 -24.64
N CYS A 444 -15.69 25.25 -23.87
CA CYS A 444 -16.46 24.11 -24.36
C CYS A 444 -17.86 24.05 -23.75
N LEU A 445 -18.73 23.22 -24.34
CA LEU A 445 -20.06 22.96 -23.80
C LEU A 445 -19.98 21.95 -22.65
N GLU A 446 -20.89 22.05 -21.67
CA GLU A 446 -20.98 21.13 -20.53
C GLU A 446 -21.16 19.66 -20.95
N ARG A 447 -21.87 19.42 -22.05
CA ARG A 447 -22.13 18.06 -22.57
C ARG A 447 -20.88 17.35 -23.12
N MET A 448 -19.77 18.06 -23.33
CA MET A 448 -18.54 17.48 -23.84
C MET A 448 -17.91 16.58 -22.77
N ARG A 449 -17.43 15.40 -23.17
CA ARG A 449 -16.86 14.39 -22.24
C ARG A 449 -15.71 14.94 -21.37
N ASN A 450 -14.92 15.85 -21.92
CA ASN A 450 -13.74 16.44 -21.27
C ASN A 450 -14.01 17.85 -20.71
N ALA A 451 -15.27 18.25 -20.56
CA ALA A 451 -15.63 19.54 -20.00
C ALA A 451 -15.21 19.63 -18.52
N VAL A 452 -14.45 20.67 -18.20
CA VAL A 452 -14.02 20.98 -16.83
C VAL A 452 -14.66 22.29 -16.40
N LYS A 453 -15.44 22.24 -15.32
CA LYS A 453 -15.99 23.44 -14.69
C LYS A 453 -14.88 24.18 -13.93
N TRP A 454 -14.44 25.32 -14.47
CA TRP A 454 -13.37 26.15 -13.91
C TRP A 454 -13.87 27.48 -13.32
N ALA A 455 -15.14 27.82 -13.54
CA ALA A 455 -15.76 29.02 -12.99
C ALA A 455 -17.08 28.69 -12.31
N ASN A 456 -17.41 29.47 -11.29
CA ASN A 456 -18.73 29.49 -10.68
C ASN A 456 -19.42 30.82 -11.03
N VAL A 457 -20.75 30.81 -10.93
CA VAL A 457 -21.61 31.95 -11.23
C VAL A 457 -22.44 32.24 -9.99
N ASP A 458 -22.38 33.48 -9.51
CA ASP A 458 -23.22 33.99 -8.43
C ASP A 458 -23.63 35.43 -8.78
N ASN A 459 -24.94 35.73 -8.75
CA ASN A 459 -25.49 37.05 -9.13
C ASN A 459 -24.90 37.64 -10.44
N ASN A 460 -24.75 36.81 -11.49
CA ASN A 460 -24.14 37.19 -12.78
C ASN A 460 -22.64 37.55 -12.75
N LEU A 461 -21.98 37.37 -11.60
CA LEU A 461 -20.54 37.50 -11.42
C LEU A 461 -19.88 36.13 -11.56
N TYR A 462 -18.79 36.10 -12.33
CA TYR A 462 -18.03 34.89 -12.59
C TYR A 462 -16.73 34.93 -11.81
N TYR A 463 -16.47 33.86 -11.06
CA TYR A 463 -15.30 33.74 -10.21
C TYR A 463 -14.60 32.41 -10.42
N SER A 464 -13.29 32.42 -10.18
CA SER A 464 -12.46 31.23 -10.31
C SER A 464 -12.86 30.15 -9.33
N ARG A 465 -12.93 28.93 -9.85
CA ARG A 465 -13.21 27.71 -9.11
C ARG A 465 -11.95 26.85 -9.08
N ASN A 466 -11.60 26.37 -7.89
CA ASN A 466 -10.55 25.36 -7.75
C ASN A 466 -10.97 24.05 -8.44
N ILE A 467 -10.10 23.56 -9.32
CA ILE A 467 -10.28 22.29 -10.01
C ILE A 467 -9.48 21.24 -9.25
N SER A 468 -10.16 20.30 -8.58
CA SER A 468 -9.47 19.18 -7.92
C SER A 468 -8.79 18.30 -8.96
N CYS A 469 -7.51 17.97 -8.74
CA CYS A 469 -6.66 17.30 -9.72
C CYS A 469 -5.84 16.13 -9.16
N ALA A 470 -6.13 15.68 -7.94
CA ALA A 470 -5.36 14.64 -7.23
C ALA A 470 -5.24 13.31 -8.01
N ALA A 471 -6.13 13.05 -8.97
CA ALA A 471 -6.08 11.86 -9.82
C ALA A 471 -4.94 11.89 -10.84
N TYR A 472 -4.67 13.07 -11.41
CA TYR A 472 -3.86 13.25 -12.61
C TYR A 472 -2.61 14.11 -12.39
N ILE A 473 -2.59 14.99 -11.38
CA ILE A 473 -1.56 16.03 -11.24
C ILE A 473 -0.13 15.49 -11.21
N LYS A 474 0.10 14.32 -10.62
CA LYS A 474 1.42 13.67 -10.60
C LYS A 474 1.92 13.35 -12.01
N THR A 475 1.01 12.92 -12.89
CA THR A 475 1.32 12.70 -14.30
C THR A 475 1.68 14.00 -15.00
N LEU A 476 1.00 15.11 -14.69
CA LEU A 476 1.33 16.42 -15.25
C LEU A 476 2.70 16.92 -14.78
N TYR A 477 3.03 16.71 -13.51
CA TYR A 477 4.34 17.06 -12.95
C TYR A 477 5.45 16.22 -13.59
N GLU A 478 5.23 14.91 -13.77
CA GLU A 478 6.15 14.02 -14.47
C GLU A 478 6.37 14.47 -15.93
N LEU A 479 5.30 14.87 -16.63
CA LEU A 479 5.37 15.35 -18.02
C LEU A 479 6.27 16.58 -18.18
N PHE A 480 6.23 17.51 -17.23
CA PHE A 480 7.01 18.76 -17.29
C PHE A 480 8.27 18.75 -16.43
N GLY A 481 8.63 17.61 -15.83
CA GLY A 481 9.82 17.49 -14.98
C GLY A 481 9.75 18.33 -13.69
N TRP A 482 8.56 18.59 -13.16
CA TRP A 482 8.35 19.40 -11.97
C TRP A 482 8.47 18.58 -10.68
N ASN A 483 9.06 19.18 -9.64
CA ASN A 483 9.10 18.62 -8.29
C ASN A 483 7.70 18.71 -7.61
N PRO A 484 7.09 17.59 -7.17
CA PRO A 484 5.83 17.53 -6.44
C PRO A 484 5.75 18.36 -5.16
N GLU A 485 6.87 18.74 -4.55
CA GLU A 485 6.91 19.51 -3.29
C GLU A 485 6.61 20.99 -3.48
N TYR A 486 6.70 21.50 -4.72
CA TYR A 486 6.55 22.92 -5.02
C TYR A 486 5.22 23.19 -5.73
N LYS A 487 4.78 24.45 -5.70
CA LYS A 487 3.66 24.93 -6.53
C LYS A 487 4.21 25.70 -7.70
N TYR A 488 3.54 25.60 -8.85
CA TYR A 488 3.99 26.24 -10.09
C TYR A 488 2.90 27.18 -10.57
N ARG A 489 3.26 28.42 -10.89
CA ARG A 489 2.37 29.37 -11.56
C ARG A 489 2.92 29.69 -12.93
N VAL A 490 2.06 29.63 -13.93
CA VAL A 490 2.42 29.84 -15.33
C VAL A 490 1.56 30.97 -15.87
N ARG A 491 2.18 31.94 -16.54
CA ARG A 491 1.46 33.02 -17.21
C ARG A 491 0.91 32.50 -18.54
N GLY A 492 -0.29 32.94 -18.88
CA GLY A 492 -0.99 32.52 -20.08
C GLY A 492 -1.22 33.67 -21.04
N ILE A 493 -1.18 33.37 -22.33
CA ILE A 493 -1.49 34.32 -23.40
C ILE A 493 -2.84 33.95 -24.01
N LYS A 494 -3.78 34.90 -24.02
CA LYS A 494 -5.04 34.77 -24.77
C LYS A 494 -4.75 34.99 -26.25
N ARG A 495 -5.30 34.11 -27.09
CA ARG A 495 -5.40 34.26 -28.54
C ARG A 495 -6.85 34.20 -28.97
N GLN A 496 -7.19 34.98 -29.99
CA GLN A 496 -8.52 35.02 -30.57
C GLN A 496 -8.42 35.29 -32.07
N LYS A 497 -9.10 34.47 -32.87
CA LYS A 497 -9.38 34.71 -34.29
C LYS A 497 -10.86 34.41 -34.48
N ASP A 498 -11.59 35.39 -35.03
CA ASP A 498 -13.05 35.35 -35.13
C ASP A 498 -13.70 35.02 -33.75
N ASP A 499 -14.58 34.03 -33.70
CA ASP A 499 -15.26 33.54 -32.48
C ASP A 499 -14.51 32.39 -31.79
N GLU A 500 -13.23 32.19 -32.11
CA GLU A 500 -12.42 31.13 -31.52
C GLU A 500 -11.41 31.71 -30.54
N ILE A 501 -11.58 31.38 -29.25
CA ILE A 501 -10.72 31.84 -28.17
C ILE A 501 -9.91 30.67 -27.62
N LEU A 502 -8.60 30.91 -27.46
CA LEU A 502 -7.64 29.96 -26.91
C LEU A 502 -6.75 30.66 -25.88
N MET A 503 -6.28 29.93 -24.87
CA MET A 503 -5.22 30.40 -23.98
C MET A 503 -4.13 29.34 -23.91
N ILE A 504 -2.90 29.77 -24.12
CA ILE A 504 -1.70 28.92 -24.13
C ILE A 504 -0.80 29.35 -22.97
N PHE A 505 -0.13 28.38 -22.37
CA PHE A 505 0.78 28.52 -21.25
C PHE A 505 2.06 27.73 -21.53
N ASP A 506 3.20 28.41 -21.64
CA ASP A 506 4.53 27.80 -21.73
C ASP A 506 4.98 27.30 -20.35
N MET A 507 5.01 25.99 -20.21
CA MET A 507 5.32 25.30 -18.96
C MET A 507 6.81 25.31 -18.63
N ASN A 508 7.66 25.88 -19.48
CA ASN A 508 9.04 26.22 -19.15
C ASN A 508 9.16 27.61 -18.48
N GLU A 509 8.19 28.52 -18.70
CA GLU A 509 8.23 29.90 -18.19
C GLU A 509 7.46 30.07 -16.87
N THR A 510 7.92 29.38 -15.81
CA THR A 510 7.14 29.21 -14.58
C THR A 510 7.69 29.98 -13.37
N GLU A 511 6.81 30.58 -12.57
CA GLU A 511 7.10 30.98 -11.19
C GLU A 511 6.98 29.75 -10.27
N ILE A 512 8.02 29.43 -9.49
CA ILE A 512 8.07 28.27 -8.59
C ILE A 512 7.92 28.76 -7.14
N PHE A 513 6.94 28.26 -6.41
CA PHE A 513 6.68 28.62 -5.01
C PHE A 513 7.13 27.48 -4.10
N ILE A 514 8.15 27.75 -3.29
CA ILE A 514 8.76 26.83 -2.34
C ILE A 514 8.32 27.23 -0.94
N SER A 515 7.58 26.37 -0.24
CA SER A 515 7.07 26.71 1.09
C SER A 515 8.14 26.54 2.16
N GLN A 516 8.33 27.55 3.02
CA GLN A 516 9.39 27.56 4.04
C GLN A 516 9.13 26.57 5.20
N ILE A 517 7.92 26.02 5.34
CA ILE A 517 7.56 25.16 6.49
C ILE A 517 8.05 23.70 6.30
N ALA A 518 8.45 23.30 5.10
CA ALA A 518 8.89 21.93 4.81
C ALA A 518 10.31 21.60 5.31
N SER A 519 11.08 22.58 5.81
CA SER A 519 12.47 22.39 6.23
C SER A 519 12.66 21.94 7.68
N ASP A 520 11.63 21.98 8.53
CA ASP A 520 11.85 21.80 9.98
C ASP A 520 11.67 20.36 10.49
N GLU A 521 10.95 19.48 9.80
CA GLU A 521 10.85 18.08 10.24
C GLU A 521 10.78 17.14 9.03
N THR A 522 11.83 16.33 8.85
CA THR A 522 11.95 15.17 7.94
C THR A 522 12.30 15.40 6.45
N SER A 523 13.52 15.87 6.15
CA SER A 523 14.28 15.34 4.99
C SER A 523 15.77 15.68 5.06
N SER A 524 16.63 14.68 4.94
CA SER A 524 18.09 14.82 4.92
C SER A 524 18.67 15.28 3.57
N ASN A 525 17.86 15.81 2.64
CA ASN A 525 18.30 16.23 1.30
C ASN A 525 17.67 17.53 0.78
N GLY A 526 17.03 18.33 1.64
CA GLY A 526 16.28 19.54 1.24
C GLY A 526 16.68 20.81 1.98
N GLN A 527 17.94 20.95 2.42
CA GLN A 527 18.40 22.24 2.93
C GLN A 527 18.53 23.24 1.76
N LEU A 528 17.89 24.40 1.87
CA LEU A 528 18.29 25.56 1.07
C LEU A 528 19.82 25.72 1.20
N PRO A 529 20.55 25.99 0.12
CA PRO A 529 21.98 26.28 0.21
C PRO A 529 22.20 27.37 1.25
N LYS A 530 23.18 27.19 2.14
CA LYS A 530 23.45 28.11 3.27
C LYS A 530 23.72 29.55 2.86
N ASP A 531 23.96 29.78 1.57
CA ASP A 531 24.33 31.06 0.97
C ASP A 531 23.15 31.79 0.30
N LEU A 532 21.91 31.26 0.41
CA LEU A 532 20.71 31.83 -0.20
C LEU A 532 19.81 32.49 0.87
N GLU A 533 19.96 33.80 1.06
CA GLU A 533 19.00 34.60 1.83
C GLU A 533 17.80 34.99 0.95
N PRO A 534 16.57 34.63 1.33
CA PRO A 534 15.38 35.03 0.58
C PRO A 534 15.17 36.55 0.65
N PHE A 535 14.95 37.16 -0.51
CA PHE A 535 14.74 38.61 -0.65
C PHE A 535 13.44 39.13 0.00
N THR A 536 12.52 38.25 0.40
CA THR A 536 11.22 38.63 1.00
C THR A 536 10.85 37.73 2.19
N ASN A 537 10.26 38.33 3.24
CA ASN A 537 9.73 37.66 4.43
C ASN A 537 8.37 36.95 4.17
N GLY A 538 8.14 36.49 2.93
CA GLY A 538 6.92 35.79 2.56
C GLY A 538 6.90 34.34 3.04
N LYS A 539 5.71 33.77 3.23
CA LYS A 539 5.52 32.36 3.62
C LYS A 539 6.12 31.36 2.61
N ASP A 540 6.18 31.77 1.34
CA ASP A 540 6.73 30.99 0.24
C ASP A 540 7.87 31.79 -0.44
N ILE A 541 8.98 31.13 -0.73
CA ILE A 541 10.07 31.65 -1.56
C ILE A 541 9.69 31.47 -3.03
N VAL A 542 9.78 32.55 -3.82
CA VAL A 542 9.55 32.50 -5.27
C VAL A 542 10.89 32.28 -5.98
N ALA A 543 10.99 31.17 -6.70
CA ALA A 543 12.10 30.83 -7.57
C ALA A 543 11.67 30.84 -9.04
N TYR A 544 12.66 30.88 -9.93
CA TYR A 544 12.47 30.92 -11.39
C TYR A 544 13.33 29.83 -12.04
N PRO A 545 13.08 29.47 -13.32
CA PRO A 545 13.87 28.48 -14.03
C PRO A 545 15.35 28.87 -14.06
N ALA A 546 16.24 27.89 -13.88
CA ALA A 546 17.68 28.13 -13.81
C ALA A 546 18.25 28.80 -15.07
N THR A 547 17.62 28.58 -16.23
CA THR A 547 17.96 29.21 -17.51
C THR A 547 17.81 30.74 -17.49
N TRP A 548 17.08 31.30 -16.53
CA TRP A 548 16.88 32.74 -16.40
C TRP A 548 17.99 33.42 -15.58
N ALA A 549 18.84 32.68 -14.87
CA ALA A 549 19.80 33.25 -13.91
C ALA A 549 20.74 34.31 -14.52
N ASN A 550 21.05 34.19 -15.81
CA ASN A 550 21.99 35.07 -16.51
C ASN A 550 21.33 36.03 -17.51
N THR A 551 19.99 36.13 -17.54
CA THR A 551 19.27 37.01 -18.48
C THR A 551 18.11 37.72 -17.79
N PHE A 552 17.81 38.95 -18.17
CA PHE A 552 16.66 39.68 -17.62
C PHE A 552 15.39 39.42 -18.44
N GLY A 553 15.57 39.14 -19.72
CA GLY A 553 14.49 38.90 -20.68
C GLY A 553 14.79 37.79 -21.67
N ASN A 554 13.88 37.61 -22.60
CA ASN A 554 14.12 36.80 -23.79
C ASN A 554 14.60 37.71 -24.92
N ASN A 555 15.46 37.20 -25.81
CA ASN A 555 15.86 37.94 -27.02
C ASN A 555 14.63 38.43 -27.78
N TYR A 556 14.63 39.69 -28.25
CA TYR A 556 13.46 40.31 -28.88
C TYR A 556 12.87 39.48 -30.04
N TYR A 557 13.70 38.98 -30.94
CA TYR A 557 13.23 38.20 -32.09
C TYR A 557 12.74 36.81 -31.66
N TYR A 558 13.45 36.18 -30.71
CA TYR A 558 12.96 34.93 -30.10
C TYR A 558 11.61 35.14 -29.42
N GLN A 559 11.39 36.26 -28.74
CA GLN A 559 10.13 36.57 -28.06
C GLN A 559 8.99 36.79 -29.07
N ILE A 560 9.24 37.47 -30.18
CA ILE A 560 8.22 37.72 -31.22
C ILE A 560 7.88 36.45 -32.00
N GLN A 561 8.87 35.59 -32.21
CA GLN A 561 8.72 34.32 -32.91
C GLN A 561 8.51 33.15 -31.94
N ALA A 562 8.33 33.43 -30.64
CA ALA A 562 8.18 32.41 -29.61
C ALA A 562 7.07 31.45 -30.03
N ARG A 563 7.19 30.18 -29.65
CA ARG A 563 6.37 29.11 -30.21
C ARG A 563 4.86 29.33 -30.07
N GLU A 564 4.44 29.95 -28.97
CA GLU A 564 3.05 30.38 -28.72
C GLU A 564 2.53 31.44 -29.73
N LEU A 565 3.44 32.15 -30.39
CA LEU A 565 3.22 33.09 -31.48
C LEU A 565 3.40 32.43 -32.86
N ALA A 566 4.34 31.49 -33.01
CA ALA A 566 4.62 30.81 -34.29
C ALA A 566 3.51 29.84 -34.75
N LEU A 567 2.71 29.27 -33.83
CA LEU A 567 1.52 28.45 -34.13
C LEU A 567 0.43 29.17 -34.97
N LEU A 568 0.65 30.44 -35.34
CA LEU A 568 -0.34 31.36 -35.91
C LEU A 568 -0.03 31.88 -37.32
N ASN A 569 1.20 31.70 -37.83
CA ASN A 569 1.64 32.47 -39.00
C ASN A 569 1.25 31.88 -40.36
N GLU A 570 0.65 30.68 -40.40
CA GLU A 570 0.09 30.12 -41.63
C GLU A 570 -1.44 30.28 -41.62
N GLU A 571 -1.97 31.11 -42.53
CA GLU A 571 -3.39 31.50 -42.61
C GLU A 571 -4.39 30.32 -42.61
N ASN A 572 -3.92 29.13 -43.00
CA ASN A 572 -4.69 27.88 -43.10
C ASN A 572 -4.68 26.97 -41.85
N GLU A 573 -3.92 27.30 -40.80
CA GLU A 573 -3.70 26.39 -39.65
C GLU A 573 -4.44 26.77 -38.36
N TRP A 574 -5.30 27.79 -38.30
CA TRP A 574 -5.88 28.18 -37.01
C TRP A 574 -6.76 27.08 -36.36
N LYS A 575 -7.81 26.60 -37.04
CA LYS A 575 -8.76 25.53 -36.64
C LYS A 575 -8.76 25.17 -35.13
N SER A 576 -8.95 26.14 -34.23
CA SER A 576 -8.66 25.91 -32.80
C SER A 576 -9.77 25.15 -32.08
N LYS A 577 -10.91 24.92 -32.76
CA LYS A 577 -12.04 24.09 -32.33
C LYS A 577 -11.95 22.63 -32.79
N GLU A 578 -10.93 22.24 -33.56
CA GLU A 578 -10.77 20.87 -34.04
C GLU A 578 -10.80 19.88 -32.86
N GLU A 579 -11.66 18.86 -32.95
CA GLU A 579 -11.78 17.86 -31.90
C GLU A 579 -10.65 16.83 -31.99
N GLY A 580 -10.12 16.43 -30.83
CA GLY A 580 -9.15 15.36 -30.79
C GLY A 580 -9.77 14.02 -31.22
N LYS A 581 -9.05 13.27 -32.04
CA LYS A 581 -9.43 11.90 -32.42
C LYS A 581 -8.90 10.92 -31.37
N PRO A 582 -9.64 9.82 -31.08
CA PRO A 582 -9.16 8.76 -30.22
C PRO A 582 -7.76 8.25 -30.56
N TYR A 583 -6.88 8.26 -29.56
CA TYR A 583 -5.60 7.56 -29.61
C TYR A 583 -5.81 6.15 -29.06
N LEU A 584 -5.99 5.19 -29.97
CA LEU A 584 -6.15 3.78 -29.65
C LEU A 584 -4.77 3.15 -29.42
N LYS A 585 -4.40 2.95 -28.15
CA LYS A 585 -3.31 2.03 -27.82
C LYS A 585 -3.81 0.60 -28.12
N PRO A 586 -3.07 -0.23 -28.88
CA PRO A 586 -3.55 -1.56 -29.33
C PRO A 586 -3.78 -2.60 -28.21
N ASP A 587 -3.62 -2.23 -26.94
CA ASP A 587 -3.41 -3.20 -25.86
C ASP A 587 -4.69 -3.71 -25.19
N LEU A 588 -5.86 -3.09 -25.41
CA LEU A 588 -7.13 -3.54 -24.81
C LEU A 588 -8.21 -3.73 -25.87
N LYS A 589 -8.62 -4.98 -26.09
CA LYS A 589 -9.80 -5.35 -26.87
C LYS A 589 -11.00 -5.50 -25.94
N VAL A 590 -11.53 -4.36 -25.50
CA VAL A 590 -12.76 -4.30 -24.68
C VAL A 590 -13.96 -4.58 -25.58
N THR A 591 -14.95 -5.30 -25.05
CA THR A 591 -16.23 -5.53 -25.73
C THR A 591 -16.87 -4.19 -26.10
N CYS A 592 -17.36 -4.04 -27.33
CA CYS A 592 -17.87 -2.75 -27.79
C CYS A 592 -19.22 -2.41 -27.10
N PRO A 593 -19.57 -1.13 -26.93
CA PRO A 593 -20.79 -0.72 -26.21
C PRO A 593 -22.08 -1.34 -26.78
N ASP A 594 -22.18 -1.48 -28.10
CA ASP A 594 -23.35 -2.06 -28.77
C ASP A 594 -23.49 -3.56 -28.48
N GLU A 595 -22.37 -4.29 -28.49
CA GLU A 595 -22.32 -5.71 -28.13
C GLU A 595 -22.60 -5.91 -26.64
N ILE A 596 -22.08 -5.03 -25.77
CA ILE A 596 -22.42 -5.03 -24.34
C ILE A 596 -23.93 -4.87 -24.15
N GLN A 597 -24.56 -3.92 -24.85
CA GLN A 597 -26.00 -3.70 -24.74
C GLN A 597 -26.81 -4.92 -25.17
N LEU A 598 -26.40 -5.56 -26.28
CA LEU A 598 -27.03 -6.77 -26.78
C LEU A 598 -26.88 -7.93 -25.78
N ASN A 599 -25.68 -8.12 -25.23
CA ASN A 599 -25.39 -9.15 -24.25
C ASN A 599 -26.16 -8.95 -22.95
N ILE A 600 -26.32 -7.71 -22.47
CA ILE A 600 -27.15 -7.41 -21.28
C ILE A 600 -28.59 -7.86 -21.54
N LYS A 601 -29.20 -7.43 -22.66
CA LYS A 601 -30.57 -7.80 -23.02
C LYS A 601 -30.75 -9.32 -23.13
N LYS A 602 -29.81 -9.99 -23.80
CA LYS A 602 -29.85 -11.44 -23.96
C LYS A 602 -29.81 -12.15 -22.61
N ILE A 603 -28.86 -11.80 -21.75
CA ILE A 603 -28.71 -12.43 -20.43
C ILE A 603 -29.95 -12.20 -19.55
N ILE A 604 -30.53 -11.00 -19.57
CA ILE A 604 -31.75 -10.71 -18.79
C ILE A 604 -32.93 -11.54 -19.32
N ASN A 605 -33.13 -11.59 -20.64
CA ASN A 605 -34.21 -12.40 -21.23
C ASN A 605 -34.04 -13.90 -20.92
N ASP A 606 -32.82 -14.42 -21.03
CA ASP A 606 -32.53 -15.83 -20.70
C ASP A 606 -32.89 -16.11 -19.22
N MET A 607 -32.56 -15.18 -18.31
CA MET A 607 -32.89 -15.30 -16.88
C MET A 607 -34.40 -15.22 -16.59
N GLU A 608 -35.13 -14.36 -17.30
CA GLU A 608 -36.59 -14.23 -17.14
C GLU A 608 -37.33 -15.49 -17.64
N GLN A 609 -36.86 -16.10 -18.74
CA GLN A 609 -37.41 -17.35 -19.26
C GLN A 609 -37.18 -18.52 -18.30
N GLU A 610 -35.99 -18.62 -17.69
CA GLU A 610 -35.69 -19.63 -16.66
C GLU A 610 -36.60 -19.49 -15.44
N ALA A 611 -36.79 -18.25 -14.96
CA ALA A 611 -37.68 -17.99 -13.83
C ALA A 611 -39.15 -18.32 -14.11
N ALA A 612 -39.59 -18.20 -15.37
CA ALA A 612 -40.94 -18.60 -15.79
C ALA A 612 -41.11 -20.13 -15.81
N ASN A 613 -40.07 -20.87 -16.24
CA ASN A 613 -40.10 -22.33 -16.33
C ASN A 613 -39.97 -23.03 -14.97
N ASP A 614 -39.27 -22.44 -14.00
CA ASP A 614 -39.15 -22.97 -12.62
C ASP A 614 -40.43 -22.72 -11.76
N GLY A 615 -41.39 -21.98 -12.30
CA GLY A 615 -42.68 -21.66 -11.66
C GLY A 615 -43.86 -22.52 -12.11
N GLU A 616 -43.67 -23.41 -13.10
CA GLU A 616 -44.59 -24.50 -13.49
C GLU A 616 -44.21 -25.80 -12.77
#